data_AF-A0A938BF70-F1
#
_entry.id   AF-A0A938BF70-F1
#
_cell.length_a   1.000
_cell.length_b   1.000
_cell.length_c   1.000
_cell.angle_alpha   90.00
_cell.angle_beta   90.00
_cell.angle_gamma   90.00
#
_symmetry.space_group_name_H-M   'P 1'
#
loop_
_entity.id
_entity.type
_entity.pdbx_description
1 polymer ?
#
loop_
_entity_poly.entity_id
_entity_poly.type
_entity_poly.pdbx_seq_one_letter_code
_entity_poly.pdbx_strand_id
1 'polypeptide(L)'
;MNQISSDTNLILLKTPEELETERLVQEVQAKQNQIAELTLALEDLKLEVNRFETEYNAILGKLYVELDKVNLEIKEYTLRVQLIEKEAIVNKARIDDRVEESFKEERQKIFDHEQKAAQDSQKFAKSQSEPEIDAITAKQLRKLYLKLAKIYHPDKAKTNTERAKNERMMSLINRAYEEKDALTLQRLVKSAKENEEILNEAPHQKQQRLRTERHKLDEVIADLKADIEAIKASGSY
;
A
#
# COMPACT_ATOMS: atom_id res chain seq x y z
N MET A 1 36.56 46.04 -52.86
CA MET A 1 37.10 45.28 -51.72
C MET A 1 36.28 45.59 -50.48
N ASN A 2 35.31 44.74 -50.15
CA ASN A 2 35.29 43.96 -48.91
C ASN A 2 33.94 43.27 -48.81
N GLN A 3 34.00 41.95 -48.94
CA GLN A 3 32.89 41.05 -48.75
C GLN A 3 32.54 40.97 -47.27
N ILE A 4 31.24 40.92 -47.05
CA ILE A 4 30.53 40.58 -45.82
C ILE A 4 31.00 39.19 -45.38
N SER A 5 31.61 39.08 -44.19
CA SER A 5 31.76 37.79 -43.52
C SER A 5 30.66 37.69 -42.47
N SER A 6 29.58 37.02 -42.86
CA SER A 6 28.54 36.55 -41.97
C SER A 6 29.12 35.46 -41.08
N ASP A 7 29.31 35.76 -39.79
CA ASP A 7 29.53 34.71 -38.80
C ASP A 7 28.20 34.01 -38.54
N THR A 8 28.10 32.90 -39.25
CA THR A 8 27.02 31.93 -39.28
C THR A 8 26.74 31.41 -37.87
N ASN A 9 25.52 31.68 -37.38
CA ASN A 9 24.93 30.99 -36.23
C ASN A 9 25.00 29.47 -36.48
N LEU A 10 25.93 28.79 -35.82
CA LEU A 10 25.97 27.33 -35.73
C LEU A 10 24.77 26.87 -34.88
N ILE A 11 23.64 26.65 -35.53
CA ILE A 11 22.55 25.87 -34.96
C ILE A 11 23.03 24.41 -34.99
N LEU A 12 23.46 23.92 -33.83
CA LEU A 12 23.79 22.51 -33.59
C LEU A 12 22.53 21.66 -33.86
N LEU A 13 22.36 21.20 -35.09
CA LEU A 13 21.29 20.27 -35.46
C LEU A 13 21.60 18.92 -34.79
N LYS A 14 20.85 18.60 -33.74
CA LYS A 14 20.89 17.28 -33.09
C LYS A 14 20.64 16.19 -34.13
N THR A 15 21.38 15.09 -34.02
CA THR A 15 21.22 13.96 -34.95
C THR A 15 19.83 13.31 -34.77
N PRO A 16 19.27 12.64 -35.80
CA PRO A 16 18.01 11.92 -35.66
C PRO A 16 18.00 10.89 -34.51
N GLU A 17 19.15 10.28 -34.22
CA GLU A 17 19.32 9.32 -33.12
C GLU A 17 19.28 10.01 -31.74
N GLU A 18 19.84 11.20 -31.62
CA GLU A 18 19.77 12.02 -30.41
C GLU A 18 18.33 12.49 -30.13
N LEU A 19 17.60 12.91 -31.19
CA LEU A 19 16.21 13.32 -31.08
C LEU A 19 15.29 12.17 -30.64
N GLU A 20 15.46 10.97 -31.20
CA GLU A 20 14.69 9.79 -30.78
C GLU A 20 15.03 9.37 -29.35
N THR A 21 16.31 9.47 -28.94
CA THR A 21 16.72 9.18 -27.57
C THR A 21 16.09 10.17 -26.58
N GLU A 22 16.07 11.47 -26.91
CA GLU A 22 15.41 12.49 -26.10
C GLU A 22 13.91 12.24 -25.98
N ARG A 23 13.25 11.87 -27.09
CA ARG A 23 11.83 11.51 -27.11
C ARG A 23 11.54 10.32 -26.19
N LEU A 24 12.34 9.26 -26.27
CA LEU A 24 12.19 8.06 -25.43
C LEU A 24 12.43 8.38 -23.95
N VAL A 25 13.43 9.20 -23.63
CA VAL A 25 13.69 9.65 -22.25
C VAL A 25 12.49 10.44 -21.71
N GLN A 26 11.91 11.35 -22.51
CA GLN A 26 10.71 12.08 -22.12
C GLN A 26 9.51 11.16 -21.92
N GLU A 27 9.28 10.19 -22.81
CA GLU A 27 8.20 9.21 -22.66
C GLU A 27 8.36 8.35 -21.39
N VAL A 28 9.57 7.87 -21.11
CA VAL A 28 9.88 7.11 -19.89
C VAL A 28 9.64 7.97 -18.65
N GLN A 29 10.11 9.22 -18.64
CA GLN A 29 9.89 10.14 -17.52
C GLN A 29 8.40 10.43 -17.29
N ALA A 30 7.63 10.66 -18.36
CA ALA A 30 6.20 10.88 -18.27
C ALA A 30 5.46 9.66 -17.67
N LYS A 31 5.82 8.44 -18.11
CA LYS A 31 5.27 7.20 -17.54
C LYS A 31 5.67 7.00 -16.07
N GLN A 32 6.91 7.32 -15.70
CA GLN A 32 7.33 7.27 -14.30
C GLN A 32 6.54 8.25 -13.42
N ASN A 33 6.23 9.45 -13.91
CA ASN A 33 5.36 10.41 -13.21
C ASN A 33 3.93 9.87 -13.09
N GLN A 34 3.38 9.30 -14.16
CA GLN A 34 2.05 8.68 -14.14
C GLN A 34 1.95 7.53 -13.13
N ILE A 35 2.98 6.69 -13.02
CA ILE A 35 3.04 5.62 -12.00
C ILE A 35 3.05 6.22 -10.60
N ALA A 36 3.76 7.34 -10.37
CA ALA A 36 3.77 8.00 -9.08
C ALA A 36 2.37 8.51 -8.71
N GLU A 37 1.68 9.17 -9.63
CA GLU A 37 0.30 9.65 -9.45
C GLU A 37 -0.68 8.50 -9.18
N LEU A 38 -0.65 7.44 -10.00
CA LEU A 38 -1.52 6.27 -9.81
C LEU A 38 -1.23 5.54 -8.50
N THR A 39 0.05 5.46 -8.10
CA THR A 39 0.44 4.86 -6.82
C THR A 39 -0.12 5.66 -5.64
N LEU A 40 -0.07 6.99 -5.70
CA LEU A 40 -0.66 7.86 -4.68
C LEU A 40 -2.18 7.66 -4.63
N ALA A 41 -2.86 7.73 -5.78
CA ALA A 41 -4.31 7.52 -5.86
C ALA A 41 -4.75 6.15 -5.32
N LEU A 42 -4.01 5.08 -5.63
CA LEU A 42 -4.29 3.74 -5.11
C LEU A 42 -4.11 3.67 -3.59
N GLU A 43 -3.09 4.32 -3.05
CA GLU A 43 -2.85 4.34 -1.60
C GLU A 43 -3.91 5.16 -0.88
N ASP A 44 -4.28 6.34 -1.40
CA ASP A 44 -5.36 7.17 -0.88
C ASP A 44 -6.68 6.39 -0.82
N LEU A 45 -7.02 5.69 -1.91
CA LEU A 45 -8.21 4.86 -1.97
C LEU A 45 -8.16 3.71 -0.95
N LYS A 46 -7.00 3.05 -0.80
CA LYS A 46 -6.82 2.00 0.22
C LYS A 46 -6.98 2.54 1.64
N LEU A 47 -6.49 3.75 1.91
CA LEU A 47 -6.66 4.39 3.21
C LEU A 47 -8.12 4.72 3.48
N GLU A 48 -8.83 5.24 2.47
CA GLU A 48 -10.27 5.52 2.56
C GLU A 48 -11.08 4.25 2.85
N VAL A 49 -10.81 3.15 2.12
CA VAL A 49 -11.45 1.85 2.37
C VAL A 49 -11.14 1.33 3.77
N ASN A 50 -9.87 1.35 4.19
CA ASN A 50 -9.50 0.88 5.54
C ASN A 50 -10.17 1.72 6.64
N ARG A 51 -10.27 3.04 6.44
CA ARG A 51 -10.95 3.94 7.37
C ARG A 51 -12.43 3.59 7.46
N PHE A 52 -13.08 3.43 6.30
CA PHE A 52 -14.47 3.02 6.23
C PHE A 52 -14.69 1.66 6.91
N GLU A 53 -13.88 0.64 6.62
CA GLU A 53 -14.00 -0.68 7.24
C GLU A 53 -13.82 -0.62 8.76
N THR A 54 -12.88 0.18 9.24
CA THR A 54 -12.62 0.34 10.68
C THR A 54 -13.82 1.01 11.37
N GLU A 55 -14.38 2.05 10.75
CA GLU A 55 -15.58 2.73 11.25
C GLU A 55 -16.82 1.82 11.19
N TYR A 56 -17.05 1.17 10.05
CA TYR A 56 -18.13 0.22 9.82
C TYR A 56 -18.12 -0.89 10.87
N ASN A 57 -16.99 -1.55 11.08
CA ASN A 57 -16.87 -2.63 12.05
C ASN A 57 -17.06 -2.15 13.50
N ALA A 58 -16.59 -0.95 13.83
CA ALA A 58 -16.76 -0.38 15.17
C ALA A 58 -18.23 -0.04 15.50
N ILE A 59 -18.98 0.49 14.52
CA ILE A 59 -20.37 0.90 14.70
C ILE A 59 -21.31 -0.28 14.53
N LEU A 60 -21.30 -0.94 13.37
CA LEU A 60 -22.24 -2.00 13.05
C LEU A 60 -21.90 -3.31 13.76
N GLY A 61 -20.62 -3.58 14.05
CA GLY A 61 -20.23 -4.79 14.79
C GLY A 61 -20.91 -4.89 16.15
N LYS A 62 -21.03 -3.77 16.88
CA LYS A 62 -21.79 -3.72 18.14
C LYS A 62 -23.27 -3.98 17.94
N LEU A 63 -23.86 -3.38 16.90
CA LEU A 63 -25.28 -3.55 16.60
C LEU A 63 -25.62 -5.01 16.22
N TYR A 64 -24.75 -5.68 15.48
CA TYR A 64 -24.90 -7.11 15.19
C TYR A 64 -24.80 -7.98 16.45
N VAL A 65 -23.85 -7.67 17.35
CA VAL A 65 -23.76 -8.37 18.65
C VAL A 65 -25.03 -8.20 19.47
N GLU A 66 -25.58 -6.98 19.55
CA GLU A 66 -26.84 -6.73 20.27
C GLU A 66 -28.02 -7.45 19.60
N LEU A 67 -28.06 -7.48 18.27
CA LEU A 67 -29.07 -8.24 17.54
C LEU A 67 -28.98 -9.74 17.84
N ASP A 68 -27.77 -10.31 17.87
CA ASP A 68 -27.55 -11.72 18.19
C ASP A 68 -27.97 -12.04 19.63
N LYS A 69 -27.66 -11.15 20.60
CA LYS A 69 -28.11 -11.28 21.99
C LYS A 69 -29.63 -11.32 22.10
N VAL A 70 -30.33 -10.37 21.48
CA VAL A 70 -31.80 -10.33 21.51
C VAL A 70 -32.40 -11.56 20.83
N ASN A 71 -31.84 -11.99 19.70
CA ASN A 71 -32.28 -13.22 19.03
C ASN A 71 -32.09 -14.45 19.91
N LEU A 72 -30.98 -14.54 20.63
CA LEU A 72 -30.73 -15.61 21.59
C LEU A 72 -31.73 -15.55 22.75
N GLU A 73 -31.99 -14.38 23.33
CA GLU A 73 -33.01 -14.22 24.38
C GLU A 73 -34.39 -14.73 23.92
N ILE A 74 -34.81 -14.38 22.70
CA ILE A 74 -36.07 -14.85 22.11
C ILE A 74 -36.09 -16.38 22.00
N LYS A 75 -34.98 -17.00 21.55
CA LYS A 75 -34.86 -18.46 21.44
C LYS A 75 -34.92 -19.12 22.81
N GLU A 76 -34.23 -18.57 23.80
CA GLU A 76 -34.27 -19.07 25.17
C GLU A 76 -35.67 -18.99 25.76
N TYR A 77 -36.36 -17.86 25.62
CA TYR A 77 -37.74 -17.72 26.08
C TYR A 77 -38.68 -18.69 25.38
N THR A 78 -38.55 -18.84 24.06
CA THR A 78 -39.32 -19.82 23.29
C THR A 78 -39.10 -21.23 23.82
N LEU A 79 -37.85 -21.62 24.10
CA LEU A 79 -37.54 -22.94 24.66
C LEU A 79 -38.12 -23.11 26.07
N ARG A 80 -38.00 -22.09 26.94
CA ARG A 80 -38.60 -22.12 28.29
C ARG A 80 -40.11 -22.37 28.22
N VAL A 81 -40.83 -21.66 27.34
CA VAL A 81 -42.26 -21.85 27.11
C VAL A 81 -42.55 -23.27 26.63
N GLN A 82 -41.79 -23.79 25.66
CA GLN A 82 -41.98 -25.16 25.17
C GLN A 82 -41.78 -26.23 26.25
N LEU A 83 -40.75 -26.09 27.08
CA LEU A 83 -40.46 -27.02 28.19
C LEU A 83 -41.58 -27.03 29.24
N ILE A 84 -42.21 -25.89 29.49
CA ILE A 84 -43.33 -25.76 30.43
C ILE A 84 -44.61 -26.33 29.82
N GLU A 85 -44.98 -25.89 28.61
CA GLU A 85 -46.28 -26.19 28.01
C GLU A 85 -46.37 -27.60 27.44
N LYS A 86 -45.29 -28.08 26.80
CA LYS A 86 -45.31 -29.37 26.08
C LYS A 86 -44.70 -30.51 26.88
N GLU A 87 -43.64 -30.23 27.64
CA GLU A 87 -42.92 -31.26 28.40
C GLU A 87 -43.31 -31.27 29.89
N ALA A 88 -44.23 -30.38 30.31
CA ALA A 88 -44.75 -30.27 31.67
C ALA A 88 -43.66 -30.17 32.75
N ILE A 89 -42.49 -29.61 32.40
CA ILE A 89 -41.41 -29.38 33.37
C ILE A 89 -41.79 -28.14 34.18
N VAL A 90 -41.94 -28.32 35.48
CA VAL A 90 -42.35 -27.23 36.39
C VAL A 90 -41.19 -26.74 37.26
N ASN A 91 -40.10 -27.52 37.34
CA ASN A 91 -38.93 -27.15 38.12
C ASN A 91 -38.07 -26.16 37.31
N LYS A 92 -38.02 -24.92 37.79
CA LYS A 92 -37.24 -23.83 37.18
C LYS A 92 -35.77 -24.20 36.96
N ALA A 93 -35.11 -24.82 37.93
CA ALA A 93 -33.69 -25.17 37.80
C ALA A 93 -33.43 -26.12 36.63
N ARG A 94 -34.31 -27.13 36.45
CA ARG A 94 -34.21 -28.06 35.31
C ARG A 94 -34.47 -27.40 33.96
N ILE A 95 -35.34 -26.38 33.91
CA ILE A 95 -35.57 -25.60 32.70
C ILE A 95 -34.32 -24.79 32.36
N ASP A 96 -33.78 -24.08 33.36
CA ASP A 96 -32.60 -23.24 33.18
C ASP A 96 -31.37 -24.08 32.76
N ASP A 97 -31.15 -25.26 33.35
CA ASP A 97 -30.09 -26.19 32.94
C ASP A 97 -30.24 -26.62 31.47
N ARG A 98 -31.47 -26.93 31.04
CA ARG A 98 -31.73 -27.36 29.66
C ARG A 98 -31.51 -26.23 28.66
N VAL A 99 -31.96 -25.03 29.00
CA VAL A 99 -31.77 -23.83 28.17
C VAL A 99 -30.28 -23.50 28.05
N GLU A 100 -29.55 -23.55 29.16
CA GLU A 100 -28.12 -23.28 29.16
C GLU A 100 -27.35 -24.28 28.29
N GLU A 101 -27.62 -25.57 28.44
CA GLU A 101 -26.99 -26.60 27.61
C GLU A 101 -27.34 -26.43 26.12
N SER A 102 -28.59 -26.09 25.81
CA SER A 102 -29.05 -25.96 24.41
C SER A 102 -28.40 -24.79 23.66
N PHE A 103 -28.03 -23.71 24.37
CA PHE A 103 -27.54 -22.48 23.76
C PHE A 103 -26.10 -22.11 24.14
N LYS A 104 -25.39 -22.98 24.84
CA LYS A 104 -23.99 -22.77 25.26
C LYS A 104 -23.07 -22.35 24.11
N GLU A 105 -23.16 -23.01 22.96
CA GLU A 105 -22.35 -22.67 21.79
C GLU A 105 -22.71 -21.30 21.18
N GLU A 106 -24.00 -20.95 21.16
CA GLU A 106 -24.47 -19.67 20.65
C GLU A 106 -24.04 -18.52 21.56
N ARG A 107 -24.12 -18.71 22.89
CA ARG A 107 -23.54 -17.79 23.87
C ARG A 107 -22.04 -17.58 23.64
N GLN A 108 -21.29 -18.65 23.41
CA GLN A 108 -19.85 -18.55 23.15
C GLN A 108 -19.55 -17.76 21.88
N LYS A 109 -20.29 -18.00 20.79
CA LYS A 109 -20.14 -17.24 19.54
C LYS A 109 -20.44 -15.76 19.74
N ILE A 110 -21.51 -15.42 20.46
CA ILE A 110 -21.85 -14.02 20.78
C ILE A 110 -20.74 -13.37 21.60
N PHE A 111 -20.19 -14.09 22.58
CA PHE A 111 -19.08 -13.60 23.39
C PHE A 111 -17.82 -13.33 22.54
N ASP A 112 -17.49 -14.22 21.62
CA ASP A 112 -16.36 -14.04 20.71
C ASP A 112 -16.59 -12.85 19.77
N HIS A 113 -17.80 -12.68 19.25
CA HIS A 113 -18.20 -11.53 18.44
C HIS A 113 -18.15 -10.22 19.23
N GLU A 114 -18.58 -10.22 20.49
CA GLU A 114 -18.53 -9.08 21.39
C GLU A 114 -17.08 -8.64 21.67
N GLN A 115 -16.19 -9.61 21.94
CA GLN A 115 -14.76 -9.32 22.10
C GLN A 115 -14.17 -8.71 20.83
N LYS A 116 -14.51 -9.25 19.65
CA LYS A 116 -14.04 -8.71 18.37
C LYS A 116 -14.56 -7.29 18.14
N ALA A 117 -15.86 -7.04 18.35
CA ALA A 117 -16.45 -5.71 18.21
C ALA A 117 -15.82 -4.69 19.17
N ALA A 118 -15.48 -5.11 20.40
CA ALA A 118 -14.76 -4.28 21.36
C ALA A 118 -13.34 -3.94 20.89
N GLN A 119 -12.60 -4.92 20.34
CA GLN A 119 -11.28 -4.69 19.77
C GLN A 119 -11.34 -3.72 18.57
N ASP A 120 -12.29 -3.89 17.67
CA ASP A 120 -12.43 -3.03 16.49
C ASP A 120 -12.84 -1.60 16.89
N SER A 121 -13.68 -1.46 17.91
CA SER A 121 -13.99 -0.16 18.51
C SER A 121 -12.76 0.53 19.11
N GLN A 122 -11.89 -0.23 19.77
CA GLN A 122 -10.66 0.30 20.34
C GLN A 122 -9.67 0.73 19.24
N LYS A 123 -9.57 -0.04 18.16
CA LYS A 123 -8.76 0.33 16.99
C LYS A 123 -9.28 1.63 16.36
N PHE A 124 -10.58 1.76 16.18
CA PHE A 124 -11.19 2.98 15.65
C PHE A 124 -10.93 4.20 16.54
N ALA A 125 -11.08 4.05 17.86
CA ALA A 125 -10.77 5.12 18.80
C ALA A 125 -9.29 5.55 18.74
N LYS A 126 -8.37 4.59 18.59
CA LYS A 126 -6.94 4.88 18.41
C LYS A 126 -6.67 5.60 17.08
N SER A 127 -7.28 5.15 15.98
CA SER A 127 -7.10 5.80 14.67
C SER A 127 -7.64 7.22 14.61
N GLN A 128 -8.62 7.58 15.45
CA GLN A 128 -9.06 8.98 15.59
C GLN A 128 -8.12 9.85 16.43
N SER A 129 -7.27 9.25 17.25
CA SER A 129 -6.36 9.97 18.17
C SER A 129 -4.93 10.12 17.66
N GLU A 130 -4.51 9.31 16.68
CA GLU A 130 -3.20 9.43 16.05
C GLU A 130 -3.26 10.42 14.86
N PRO A 131 -2.27 11.32 14.71
CA PRO A 131 -2.22 12.19 13.53
C PRO A 131 -1.98 11.36 12.27
N GLU A 132 -2.97 11.36 11.37
CA GLU A 132 -3.06 10.63 10.08
C GLU A 132 -1.81 10.74 9.19
N ILE A 133 -0.99 11.77 9.39
CA ILE A 133 0.19 12.12 8.58
C ILE A 133 1.38 11.17 8.83
N ASP A 134 1.51 10.59 10.03
CA ASP A 134 2.75 9.88 10.42
C ASP A 134 2.83 8.46 9.81
N ALA A 135 1.68 7.78 9.63
CA ALA A 135 1.62 6.43 9.08
C ALA A 135 1.89 6.39 7.56
N ILE A 136 1.34 7.35 6.80
CA ILE A 136 1.55 7.48 5.36
C ILE A 136 3.02 7.81 5.07
N THR A 137 3.57 8.75 5.85
CA THR A 137 4.97 9.17 5.74
C THR A 137 5.93 8.04 6.08
N ALA A 138 5.66 7.26 7.14
CA ALA A 138 6.47 6.11 7.52
C ALA A 138 6.49 5.00 6.45
N LYS A 139 5.36 4.74 5.80
CA LYS A 139 5.24 3.72 4.74
C LYS A 139 6.01 4.12 3.49
N GLN A 140 5.92 5.39 3.09
CA GLN A 140 6.69 5.94 1.96
C GLN A 140 8.20 5.89 2.23
N LEU A 141 8.62 6.26 3.45
CA LEU A 141 10.02 6.22 3.86
C LEU A 141 10.60 4.79 3.80
N ARG A 142 9.84 3.79 4.27
CA ARG A 142 10.21 2.38 4.22
C ARG A 142 10.37 1.87 2.78
N LYS A 143 9.51 2.31 1.87
CA LYS A 143 9.58 1.94 0.44
C LYS A 143 10.86 2.47 -0.22
N LEU A 144 11.22 3.73 0.06
CA LEU A 144 12.45 4.34 -0.46
C LEU A 144 13.70 3.61 0.08
N TYR A 145 13.70 3.31 1.38
CA TYR A 145 14.77 2.56 2.04
C TYR A 145 15.00 1.18 1.40
N LEU A 146 13.94 0.37 1.26
CA LEU A 146 14.06 -0.98 0.68
C LEU A 146 14.57 -0.96 -0.76
N LYS A 147 14.16 0.06 -1.55
CA LYS A 147 14.62 0.23 -2.93
C LYS A 147 16.12 0.51 -2.99
N LEU A 148 16.62 1.38 -2.12
CA LEU A 148 18.04 1.72 -2.03
C LEU A 148 18.87 0.55 -1.49
N ALA A 149 18.39 -0.15 -0.46
CA ALA A 149 19.05 -1.33 0.08
C ALA A 149 19.20 -2.43 -0.97
N LYS A 150 18.22 -2.61 -1.86
CA LYS A 150 18.32 -3.55 -2.98
C LYS A 150 19.42 -3.19 -3.98
N ILE A 151 19.76 -1.91 -4.15
CA ILE A 151 20.78 -1.44 -5.11
C ILE A 151 22.17 -1.49 -4.49
N TYR A 152 22.31 -0.98 -3.27
CA TYR A 152 23.62 -0.76 -2.63
C TYR A 152 23.98 -1.81 -1.56
N HIS A 153 23.32 -2.97 -1.52
CA HIS A 153 23.71 -4.01 -0.57
C HIS A 153 25.18 -4.44 -0.79
N PRO A 154 26.01 -4.57 0.26
CA PRO A 154 27.41 -4.99 0.15
C PRO A 154 27.57 -6.35 -0.54
N ASP A 155 26.63 -7.27 -0.30
CA ASP A 155 26.65 -8.63 -0.86
C ASP A 155 26.41 -8.69 -2.38
N LYS A 156 25.97 -7.59 -3.00
CA LYS A 156 25.81 -7.52 -4.46
C LYS A 156 27.07 -7.09 -5.21
N ALA A 157 28.11 -6.68 -4.50
CA ALA A 157 29.34 -6.24 -5.12
C ALA A 157 30.14 -7.43 -5.69
N LYS A 158 30.69 -7.28 -6.91
CA LYS A 158 31.52 -8.31 -7.56
C LYS A 158 33.00 -8.11 -7.24
N THR A 159 33.37 -6.92 -6.77
CA THR A 159 34.75 -6.54 -6.43
C THR A 159 34.83 -5.94 -5.03
N ASN A 160 35.99 -6.03 -4.38
CA ASN A 160 36.21 -5.43 -3.06
C ASN A 160 36.07 -3.91 -3.07
N THR A 161 36.37 -3.25 -4.20
CA THR A 161 36.20 -1.81 -4.39
C THR A 161 34.72 -1.41 -4.47
N GLU A 162 33.90 -2.18 -5.19
CA GLU A 162 32.43 -2.00 -5.19
C GLU A 162 31.83 -2.27 -3.82
N ARG A 163 32.32 -3.29 -3.10
CA ARG A 163 31.84 -3.62 -1.75
C ARG A 163 32.04 -2.46 -0.80
N ALA A 164 33.24 -1.87 -0.78
CA ALA A 164 33.55 -0.71 0.05
C ALA A 164 32.71 0.53 -0.31
N LYS A 165 32.38 0.72 -1.60
CA LYS A 165 31.47 1.79 -2.05
C LYS A 165 30.04 1.55 -1.55
N ASN A 166 29.55 0.31 -1.68
CA ASN A 166 28.23 -0.10 -1.24
C ASN A 166 28.06 0.00 0.28
N GLU A 167 29.07 -0.39 1.07
CA GLU A 167 29.09 -0.22 2.52
C GLU A 167 28.96 1.25 2.94
N ARG A 168 29.72 2.16 2.30
CA ARG A 168 29.60 3.61 2.56
C ARG A 168 28.21 4.14 2.22
N MET A 169 27.61 3.64 1.14
CA MET A 169 26.29 4.08 0.71
C MET A 169 25.18 3.56 1.63
N MET A 170 25.27 2.30 2.07
CA MET A 170 24.34 1.73 3.05
C MET A 170 24.38 2.46 4.38
N SER A 171 25.57 2.87 4.85
CA SER A 171 25.68 3.67 6.07
C SER A 171 24.91 5.00 5.95
N LEU A 172 25.00 5.67 4.80
CA LEU A 172 24.29 6.92 4.53
C LEU A 172 22.77 6.72 4.37
N ILE A 173 22.36 5.62 3.72
CA ILE A 173 20.94 5.23 3.57
C ILE A 173 20.30 4.91 4.93
N ASN A 174 20.99 4.14 5.76
CA ASN A 174 20.52 3.77 7.11
C ASN A 174 20.33 5.03 7.96
N ARG A 175 21.31 5.94 7.94
CA ARG A 175 21.23 7.21 8.66
C ARG A 175 20.03 8.06 8.21
N ALA A 176 19.83 8.23 6.91
CA ALA A 176 18.70 8.99 6.37
C ALA A 176 17.34 8.35 6.72
N TYR A 177 17.28 7.01 6.83
CA TYR A 177 16.09 6.30 7.27
C TYR A 177 15.82 6.47 8.77
N GLU A 178 16.86 6.39 9.61
CA GLU A 178 16.76 6.61 11.06
C GLU A 178 16.35 8.06 11.39
N GLU A 179 16.88 9.04 10.67
CA GLU A 179 16.58 10.47 10.84
C GLU A 179 15.24 10.89 10.17
N LYS A 180 14.49 9.94 9.58
CA LYS A 180 13.26 10.18 8.80
C LYS A 180 13.42 11.19 7.65
N ASP A 181 14.62 11.31 7.09
CA ASP A 181 14.94 12.26 6.01
C ASP A 181 14.53 11.72 4.63
N ALA A 182 13.24 11.90 4.31
CA ALA A 182 12.65 11.47 3.05
C ALA A 182 13.26 12.17 1.82
N LEU A 183 13.69 13.43 1.95
CA LEU A 183 14.28 14.19 0.85
C LEU A 183 15.63 13.60 0.45
N THR A 184 16.45 13.25 1.43
CA THR A 184 17.74 12.60 1.18
C THR A 184 17.55 11.21 0.55
N LEU A 185 16.62 10.38 1.04
CA LEU A 185 16.32 9.08 0.42
C LEU A 185 15.80 9.22 -1.03
N GLN A 186 14.94 10.20 -1.32
CA GLN A 186 14.48 10.45 -2.70
C GLN A 186 15.62 10.88 -3.63
N ARG A 187 16.50 11.79 -3.16
CA ARG A 187 17.68 12.23 -3.93
C ARG A 187 18.61 11.07 -4.24
N LEU A 188 18.83 10.17 -3.28
CA LEU A 188 19.65 8.99 -3.47
C LEU A 188 19.04 8.04 -4.50
N VAL A 189 17.72 7.80 -4.47
CA VAL A 189 17.05 6.95 -5.47
C VAL A 189 17.20 7.54 -6.87
N LYS A 190 17.08 8.86 -7.01
CA LYS A 190 17.28 9.56 -8.27
C LYS A 190 18.71 9.41 -8.78
N SER A 191 19.70 9.65 -7.91
CA SER A 191 21.13 9.52 -8.26
C SER A 191 21.56 8.08 -8.57
N ALA A 192 20.89 7.08 -7.99
CA ALA A 192 21.15 5.67 -8.23
C ALA A 192 20.69 5.26 -9.63
N LYS A 193 19.52 5.74 -10.06
CA LYS A 193 19.03 5.57 -11.42
C LYS A 193 19.95 6.25 -12.44
N GLU A 194 20.39 7.48 -12.14
CA GLU A 194 21.28 8.24 -13.02
C GLU A 194 22.68 7.59 -13.15
N ASN A 195 23.20 6.97 -12.08
CA ASN A 195 24.50 6.29 -12.11
C ASN A 195 24.49 4.94 -12.86
N GLU A 196 23.35 4.25 -12.98
CA GLU A 196 23.23 3.06 -13.84
C GLU A 196 23.30 3.42 -15.34
N GLU A 197 23.05 4.68 -15.72
CA GLU A 197 22.90 5.07 -17.13
C GLU A 197 24.16 5.65 -17.80
N ILE A 198 25.24 5.95 -17.06
CA ILE A 198 26.35 6.77 -17.58
C ILE A 198 27.62 5.98 -17.96
N LEU A 199 27.80 4.72 -17.55
CA LEU A 199 29.03 3.98 -17.85
C LEU A 199 28.89 3.06 -19.08
N ASN A 200 29.12 3.64 -20.25
CA ASN A 200 29.53 2.99 -21.52
C ASN A 200 28.49 2.15 -22.30
N GLU A 201 27.31 2.69 -22.60
CA GLU A 201 26.42 2.09 -23.61
C GLU A 201 26.51 2.83 -24.95
N ALA A 202 26.58 2.07 -26.05
CA ALA A 202 26.45 2.64 -27.39
C ALA A 202 25.02 3.19 -27.61
N PRO A 203 24.81 4.22 -28.46
CA PRO A 203 23.51 4.89 -28.62
C PRO A 203 22.34 3.95 -28.91
N HIS A 204 22.56 2.91 -29.72
CA HIS A 204 21.55 1.89 -30.05
C HIS A 204 21.15 1.03 -28.84
N GLN A 205 22.09 0.71 -27.94
CA GLN A 205 21.82 -0.07 -26.72
C GLN A 205 20.98 0.75 -25.75
N LYS A 206 21.29 2.04 -25.61
CA LYS A 206 20.51 2.99 -24.80
C LYS A 206 19.07 3.10 -25.30
N GLN A 207 18.86 3.23 -26.61
CA GLN A 207 17.50 3.28 -27.18
C GLN A 207 16.73 1.98 -26.95
N GLN A 208 17.37 0.83 -27.13
CA GLN A 208 16.74 -0.47 -26.88
C GLN A 208 16.34 -0.63 -25.41
N ARG A 209 17.23 -0.26 -24.48
CA ARG A 209 16.94 -0.25 -23.04
C ARG A 209 15.74 0.63 -22.72
N LEU A 210 15.72 1.88 -23.21
CA LEU A 210 14.61 2.81 -22.97
C LEU A 210 13.28 2.30 -23.53
N ARG A 211 13.28 1.64 -24.70
CA ARG A 211 12.08 1.00 -25.25
C ARG A 211 11.60 -0.15 -24.36
N THR A 212 12.50 -1.00 -23.89
CA THR A 212 12.16 -2.09 -22.97
C THR A 212 11.64 -1.55 -21.63
N GLU A 213 12.26 -0.50 -21.09
CA GLU A 213 11.78 0.15 -19.87
C GLU A 213 10.39 0.74 -20.07
N ARG A 214 10.16 1.46 -21.17
CA ARG A 214 8.85 2.01 -21.51
C ARG A 214 7.76 0.93 -21.52
N HIS A 215 8.02 -0.22 -22.15
CA HIS A 215 7.08 -1.35 -22.17
C HIS A 215 6.78 -1.91 -20.77
N LYS A 216 7.80 -2.06 -19.92
CA LYS A 216 7.59 -2.49 -18.53
C LYS A 216 6.78 -1.47 -17.72
N LEU A 217 7.00 -0.19 -17.94
CA LEU A 217 6.22 0.86 -17.29
C LEU A 217 4.76 0.83 -17.74
N ASP A 218 4.49 0.48 -19.00
CA ASP A 218 3.12 0.31 -19.50
C ASP A 218 2.39 -0.84 -18.80
N GLU A 219 3.05 -1.98 -18.59
CA GLU A 219 2.50 -3.11 -17.82
C GLU A 219 2.16 -2.68 -16.38
N VAL A 220 3.08 -2.00 -15.69
CA VAL A 220 2.85 -1.52 -14.32
C VAL A 220 1.69 -0.51 -14.26
N ILE A 221 1.57 0.37 -15.26
CA ILE A 221 0.45 1.33 -15.34
C ILE A 221 -0.88 0.58 -15.53
N ALA A 222 -0.91 -0.45 -16.37
CA ALA A 222 -2.10 -1.26 -16.58
C ALA A 222 -2.53 -1.98 -15.29
N ASP A 223 -1.57 -2.59 -14.58
CA ASP A 223 -1.82 -3.27 -13.30
C ASP A 223 -2.35 -2.30 -12.23
N LEU A 224 -1.69 -1.13 -12.07
CA LEU A 224 -2.14 -0.13 -11.10
C LEU A 224 -3.56 0.39 -11.40
N LYS A 225 -3.91 0.56 -12.68
CA LYS A 225 -5.26 0.94 -13.07
C LYS A 225 -6.27 -0.18 -12.76
N ALA A 226 -5.91 -1.43 -13.04
CA ALA A 226 -6.76 -2.57 -12.72
C ALA A 226 -7.01 -2.68 -11.21
N ASP A 227 -5.99 -2.50 -10.38
CA ASP A 227 -6.10 -2.48 -8.92
C ASP A 227 -7.04 -1.37 -8.42
N ILE A 228 -6.91 -0.15 -8.97
CA ILE A 228 -7.78 0.99 -8.62
C ILE A 228 -9.24 0.67 -8.96
N GLU A 229 -9.49 0.17 -10.17
CA GLU A 229 -10.85 -0.16 -10.62
C GLU A 229 -11.44 -1.33 -9.83
N ALA A 230 -10.64 -2.33 -9.44
CA ALA A 230 -11.08 -3.42 -8.58
C ALA A 230 -11.54 -2.92 -7.21
N ILE A 231 -10.78 -2.01 -6.58
CA ILE A 231 -11.16 -1.43 -5.28
C ILE A 231 -12.44 -0.60 -5.42
N LYS A 232 -12.55 0.23 -6.46
CA LYS A 232 -13.79 1.00 -6.72
C LYS A 232 -15.00 0.09 -6.93
N ALA A 233 -14.86 -0.97 -7.70
CA ALA A 233 -15.94 -1.93 -7.94
C ALA A 233 -16.34 -2.67 -6.65
N SER A 234 -15.38 -2.99 -5.78
CA SER A 234 -15.65 -3.63 -4.49
C SER A 234 -16.37 -2.73 -3.48
N GLY A 235 -16.31 -1.40 -3.65
CA GLY A 235 -17.01 -0.42 -2.82
C GLY A 235 -18.44 -0.09 -3.29
N SER A 236 -18.88 -0.63 -4.43
CA SER A 236 -20.25 -0.46 -4.93
C SER A 236 -21.16 -1.57 -4.33
N TYR A 237 -21.57 -1.39 -3.08
CA TYR A 237 -22.62 -2.19 -2.44
C TYR A 237 -23.66 -1.30 -1.77
#